data_AF-A0AAE6G699-F1
#
_entry.id   AF-A0AAE6G699-F1
#
_cell.length_a   1.000
_cell.length_b   1.000
_cell.length_c   1.000
_cell.angle_alpha   90.00
_cell.angle_beta   90.00
_cell.angle_gamma   90.00
#
_symmetry.space_group_name_H-M   'P 1'
#
loop_
_entity.id
_entity.type
_entity.pdbx_description
1 polymer ?
#
loop_
_entity_poly.entity_id
_entity_poly.type
_entity_poly.pdbx_seq_one_letter_code
_entity_poly.pdbx_strand_id
1 'polypeptide(L)'
;MTSALASALLLTAAPLSVTIEPLGFSVQNVNKEVRVTKVLPGSIAAQEGLEPGMRILSIERPMRSFARDPIHLLSQEDLRDALIPTWDEPLSIRIKTASEERYLRLRRTDPRPAQEFPDTPLTREQVNRLTRLERSRYSLWQAQHAGMHAPPMPMPEFELGQKQATAYVKADVLLTVMGGGSTPTHVYASATVLTPCEGALEKLVLRGAPAGGAPLQLRPDVRGMNASVHVDLPLWKPAAAIQACRAAAPSSVPSLESRVKAELHCQGAPVQKREFTATLRVFCDEPLPAGIRDARNVLSLAGTRRADDAPALVHQLEVGANGTLGLDARLDGIVPPPVEVSLVELDGKGNTARRHATKKVEPEMAELPFQVTLDTRTARTARLAAALRFADGSTRLSFPADVAIVTREEVAAQQQQAEEAFQRLIDFNRKLSQQWPSACDSLAEVTAWTQAQPEIEWAASSPSSSMTYQMKGSSGLNVLNCHRHHR
;
A
#
# COMPACT_ATOMS: atom_id res chain seq x y z
N MET A 1 38.20 -56.92 69.05
CA MET A 1 38.81 -55.91 69.95
C MET A 1 39.88 -55.18 69.17
N THR A 2 39.90 -53.83 69.27
CA THR A 2 41.05 -52.91 69.04
C THR A 2 41.78 -53.01 67.68
N SER A 3 41.76 -52.05 66.76
CA SER A 3 42.11 -50.61 66.77
C SER A 3 43.31 -50.37 65.84
N ALA A 4 43.17 -49.31 65.01
CA ALA A 4 44.16 -48.38 64.48
C ALA A 4 45.27 -48.84 63.51
N LEU A 5 45.28 -48.21 62.33
CA LEU A 5 46.31 -47.23 62.01
C LEU A 5 45.77 -46.16 61.06
N ALA A 6 45.82 -44.92 61.56
CA ALA A 6 45.54 -43.71 60.82
C ALA A 6 46.60 -43.51 59.73
N SER A 7 46.16 -43.14 58.54
CA SER A 7 46.94 -42.30 57.64
C SER A 7 45.96 -41.32 57.02
N ALA A 8 45.84 -40.18 57.71
CA ALA A 8 45.21 -39.00 57.17
C ALA A 8 46.05 -38.50 56.00
N LEU A 9 45.71 -38.95 54.79
CA LEU A 9 46.05 -38.19 53.58
C LEU A 9 45.08 -37.01 53.53
N LEU A 10 45.58 -35.86 53.98
CA LEU A 10 45.09 -34.55 53.56
C LEU A 10 45.10 -34.52 52.02
N LEU A 11 44.02 -34.95 51.39
CA LEU A 11 43.64 -34.48 50.07
C LEU A 11 43.21 -33.03 50.26
N THR A 12 44.20 -32.14 50.30
CA THR A 12 43.96 -30.75 49.91
C THR A 12 43.27 -30.82 48.56
N ALA A 13 42.05 -30.31 48.47
CA ALA A 13 41.34 -30.17 47.21
C ALA A 13 42.29 -29.43 46.27
N ALA A 14 42.88 -30.15 45.31
CA ALA A 14 43.77 -29.55 44.33
C ALA A 14 43.00 -28.38 43.71
N PRO A 15 43.52 -27.14 43.75
CA PRO A 15 42.76 -26.01 43.29
C PRO A 15 42.42 -26.25 41.82
N LEU A 16 41.13 -26.32 41.51
CA LEU A 16 40.60 -26.73 40.21
C LEU A 16 41.18 -25.83 39.12
N SER A 17 41.96 -26.43 38.22
CA SER A 17 42.57 -25.73 37.09
C SER A 17 41.69 -25.86 35.86
N VAL A 18 41.49 -24.75 35.16
CA VAL A 18 40.72 -24.69 33.91
C VAL A 18 41.69 -24.91 32.75
N THR A 19 41.43 -25.91 31.92
CA THR A 19 42.27 -26.23 30.75
C THR A 19 41.63 -25.73 29.46
N ILE A 20 42.43 -25.02 28.65
CA ILE A 20 42.04 -24.45 27.35
C ILE A 20 42.72 -25.28 26.26
N GLU A 21 42.11 -26.41 25.93
CA GLU A 21 42.67 -27.41 25.01
C GLU A 21 43.03 -26.85 23.62
N PRO A 22 42.20 -26.01 22.95
CA PRO A 22 42.53 -25.52 21.61
C PRO A 22 43.79 -24.66 21.53
N LEU A 23 44.23 -24.11 22.67
CA LEU A 23 45.41 -23.25 22.77
C LEU A 23 46.55 -23.89 23.57
N GLY A 24 46.28 -24.98 24.29
CA GLY A 24 47.27 -25.77 25.02
C GLY A 24 47.84 -25.09 26.26
N PHE A 25 46.99 -24.46 27.08
CA PHE A 25 47.38 -23.95 28.40
C PHE A 25 46.29 -24.17 29.45
N SER A 26 46.67 -24.05 30.72
CA SER A 26 45.75 -24.12 31.86
C SER A 26 45.92 -22.91 32.77
N VAL A 27 44.82 -22.47 33.38
CA VAL A 27 44.79 -21.36 34.34
C VAL A 27 44.17 -21.79 35.65
N GLN A 28 44.38 -20.97 36.67
CA GLN A 28 43.78 -21.13 37.98
C GLN A 28 43.48 -19.76 38.58
N ASN A 29 42.34 -19.67 39.26
CA ASN A 29 41.98 -18.49 40.02
C ASN A 29 42.51 -18.67 41.46
N VAL A 30 43.54 -17.90 41.83
CA VAL A 30 44.20 -17.96 43.13
C VAL A 30 44.33 -16.54 43.67
N ASN A 31 43.94 -16.31 44.93
CA ASN A 31 44.10 -15.01 45.61
C ASN A 31 43.51 -13.81 44.83
N LYS A 32 42.34 -13.98 44.19
CA LYS A 32 41.68 -12.97 43.33
C LYS A 32 42.48 -12.64 42.06
N GLU A 33 43.30 -13.57 41.58
CA GLU A 33 44.08 -13.44 40.36
C GLU A 33 43.94 -14.69 39.47
N VAL A 34 43.78 -14.49 38.17
CA VAL A 34 43.83 -15.59 37.20
C VAL A 34 45.28 -15.78 36.74
N ARG A 35 45.88 -16.91 37.09
CA ARG A 35 47.28 -17.23 36.79
C ARG A 35 47.38 -18.43 35.86
N VAL A 36 48.33 -18.36 34.92
CA VAL A 36 48.69 -19.48 34.05
C VAL A 36 49.46 -20.49 34.89
N THR A 37 48.98 -21.73 34.95
CA THR A 37 49.60 -22.80 35.75
C THR A 37 50.41 -23.76 34.90
N LYS A 38 49.99 -23.98 33.65
CA LYS A 38 50.63 -24.91 32.73
C LYS A 38 50.53 -24.40 31.30
N VAL A 39 51.59 -24.60 30.52
CA VAL A 39 51.61 -24.37 29.08
C VAL A 39 52.22 -25.62 28.43
N LEU A 40 51.55 -26.16 27.42
CA LEU A 40 52.01 -27.36 26.72
C LEU A 40 53.14 -26.98 25.74
N PRO A 41 54.28 -27.70 25.74
CA PRO A 41 55.34 -27.46 24.77
C PRO A 41 54.83 -27.56 23.33
N GLY A 42 55.22 -26.61 22.48
CA GLY A 42 54.82 -26.57 21.06
C GLY A 42 53.38 -26.13 20.80
N SER A 43 52.57 -25.84 21.83
CA SER A 43 51.21 -25.33 21.65
C SER A 43 51.18 -23.88 21.16
N ILE A 44 50.01 -23.42 20.71
CA ILE A 44 49.80 -22.01 20.33
C ILE A 44 50.16 -21.07 21.49
N ALA A 45 49.80 -21.43 22.71
CA ALA A 45 50.16 -20.64 23.89
C ALA A 45 51.67 -20.54 24.09
N ALA A 46 52.42 -21.63 23.90
CA ALA A 46 53.89 -21.59 23.98
C ALA A 46 54.52 -20.74 22.86
N GLN A 47 53.98 -20.84 21.63
CA GLN A 47 54.47 -20.08 20.47
C GLN A 47 54.25 -18.57 20.63
N GLU A 48 53.12 -18.17 21.21
CA GLU A 48 52.81 -16.77 21.54
C GLU A 48 53.52 -16.30 22.84
N GLY A 49 54.38 -17.13 23.41
CA GLY A 49 55.22 -16.79 24.56
C GLY A 49 54.49 -16.75 25.90
N LEU A 50 53.34 -17.40 26.04
CA LEU A 50 52.68 -17.58 27.34
C LEU A 50 53.49 -18.56 28.20
N GLU A 51 53.73 -18.20 29.46
CA GLU A 51 54.52 -19.03 30.39
C GLU A 51 53.77 -19.25 31.71
N PRO A 52 54.04 -20.38 32.41
CA PRO A 52 53.56 -20.58 33.77
C PRO A 52 53.96 -19.43 34.71
N GLY A 53 53.04 -19.03 35.59
CA GLY A 53 53.23 -17.96 36.57
C GLY A 53 52.74 -16.58 36.10
N MET A 54 52.55 -16.37 34.79
CA MET A 54 51.99 -15.12 34.26
C MET A 54 50.54 -14.91 34.72
N ARG A 55 50.18 -13.66 34.99
CA ARG A 55 48.83 -13.28 35.41
C ARG A 55 48.04 -12.75 34.22
N ILE A 56 46.82 -13.24 34.03
CA ILE A 56 45.87 -12.67 33.08
C ILE A 56 45.16 -11.51 33.78
N LEU A 57 45.16 -10.33 33.16
CA LEU A 57 44.57 -9.11 33.69
C LEU A 57 43.15 -8.90 33.16
N SER A 58 42.98 -9.02 31.84
CA SER A 58 41.71 -8.83 31.14
C SER A 58 41.65 -9.67 29.87
N ILE A 59 40.43 -9.98 29.43
CA ILE A 59 40.15 -10.62 28.14
C ILE A 59 39.58 -9.54 27.22
N GLU A 60 40.37 -9.15 26.21
CA GLU A 60 40.01 -8.11 25.26
C GLU A 60 39.12 -8.67 24.15
N ARG A 61 39.40 -9.90 23.69
CA ARG A 61 38.63 -10.60 22.66
C ARG A 61 38.63 -12.11 22.87
N PRO A 62 37.58 -12.83 22.43
CA PRO A 62 36.33 -12.29 21.90
C PRO A 62 35.46 -11.67 23.00
N MET A 63 34.68 -10.64 22.65
CA MET A 63 33.79 -9.99 23.61
C MET A 63 32.57 -10.87 23.91
N ARG A 64 32.40 -11.26 25.18
CA ARG A 64 31.23 -12.00 25.66
C ARG A 64 30.54 -11.23 26.77
N SER A 65 29.21 -11.21 26.75
CA SER A 65 28.43 -10.39 27.68
C SER A 65 28.59 -10.79 29.15
N PHE A 66 28.86 -12.07 29.41
CA PHE A 66 29.06 -12.62 30.76
C PHE A 66 30.52 -12.48 31.25
N ALA A 67 31.49 -12.33 30.34
CA ALA A 67 32.92 -12.29 30.65
C ALA A 67 33.40 -10.84 30.85
N ARG A 68 32.76 -10.09 31.76
CA ARG A 68 33.14 -8.71 32.08
C ARG A 68 34.19 -8.68 33.19
N ASP A 69 35.04 -7.67 33.15
CA ASP A 69 35.99 -7.40 34.23
C ASP A 69 35.26 -7.15 35.57
N PRO A 70 35.83 -7.60 36.69
CA PRO A 70 37.14 -8.25 36.79
C PRO A 70 37.07 -9.79 36.60
N ILE A 71 37.96 -10.33 35.74
CA ILE A 71 37.93 -11.75 35.32
C ILE A 71 38.08 -12.80 36.44
N HIS A 72 38.59 -12.41 37.60
CA HIS A 72 38.72 -13.31 38.76
C HIS A 72 37.38 -13.57 39.48
N LEU A 73 36.30 -12.88 39.09
CA LEU A 73 34.95 -13.15 39.60
C LEU A 73 34.18 -14.15 38.74
N LEU A 74 34.72 -14.53 37.57
CA LEU A 74 34.10 -15.52 36.71
C LEU A 74 34.11 -16.89 37.40
N SER A 75 33.01 -17.62 37.24
CA SER A 75 32.98 -19.05 37.59
C SER A 75 34.01 -19.82 36.76
N GLN A 76 34.35 -21.04 37.15
CA GLN A 76 35.31 -21.84 36.37
C GLN A 76 34.81 -22.12 34.95
N GLU A 77 33.50 -22.35 34.80
CA GLU A 77 32.85 -22.54 33.51
C GLU A 77 32.90 -21.28 32.66
N ASP A 78 32.55 -20.13 33.24
CA ASP A 78 32.59 -18.84 32.54
C ASP A 78 34.03 -18.44 32.19
N LEU A 79 35.00 -18.69 33.06
CA LEU A 79 36.40 -18.44 32.79
C LEU A 79 36.93 -19.34 31.68
N ARG A 80 36.53 -20.62 31.67
CA ARG A 80 36.86 -21.56 30.59
C ARG A 80 36.31 -21.06 29.28
N ASP A 81 35.02 -20.77 29.22
CA ASP A 81 34.36 -20.33 28.00
C ASP A 81 34.98 -19.03 27.52
N ALA A 82 35.15 -18.04 28.41
CA ALA A 82 35.74 -16.74 28.10
C ALA A 82 37.14 -16.85 27.47
N LEU A 83 37.95 -17.80 27.90
CA LEU A 83 39.31 -18.04 27.40
C LEU A 83 39.37 -18.94 26.16
N ILE A 84 38.27 -19.53 25.71
CA ILE A 84 38.24 -20.30 24.46
C ILE A 84 37.98 -19.33 23.29
N PRO A 85 38.90 -19.22 22.31
CA PRO A 85 38.67 -18.45 21.09
C PRO A 85 37.67 -19.14 20.16
N THR A 86 37.06 -18.34 19.28
CA THR A 86 36.25 -18.84 18.17
C THR A 86 37.14 -19.09 16.95
N TRP A 87 36.62 -19.67 15.86
CA TRP A 87 37.38 -19.84 14.62
C TRP A 87 37.63 -18.51 13.88
N ASP A 88 36.78 -17.50 14.10
CA ASP A 88 36.90 -16.18 13.45
C ASP A 88 37.56 -15.14 14.34
N GLU A 89 37.48 -15.33 15.67
CA GLU A 89 37.98 -14.37 16.65
C GLU A 89 39.07 -15.01 17.52
N PRO A 90 40.31 -14.50 17.45
CA PRO A 90 41.38 -14.98 18.31
C PRO A 90 41.14 -14.52 19.75
N LEU A 91 41.75 -15.25 20.69
CA LEU A 91 41.80 -14.86 22.08
C LEU A 91 42.84 -13.75 22.21
N SER A 92 42.41 -12.54 22.54
CA SER A 92 43.30 -11.43 22.90
C SER A 92 43.22 -11.19 24.39
N ILE A 93 44.33 -11.40 25.08
CA ILE A 93 44.42 -11.23 26.53
C ILE A 93 45.52 -10.24 26.89
N ARG A 94 45.26 -9.44 27.91
CA ARG A 94 46.30 -8.64 28.56
C ARG A 94 46.89 -9.43 29.72
N ILE A 95 48.20 -9.58 29.73
CA ILE A 95 48.92 -10.34 30.76
C ILE A 95 49.93 -9.46 31.48
N LYS A 96 50.19 -9.78 32.74
CA LYS A 96 51.25 -9.21 33.56
C LYS A 96 52.33 -10.26 33.79
N THR A 97 53.54 -9.92 33.37
CA THR A 97 54.77 -10.67 33.65
C THR A 97 55.45 -10.12 34.90
N ALA A 98 56.64 -10.63 35.25
CA ALA A 98 57.43 -10.09 36.34
C ALA A 98 57.94 -8.66 36.06
N SER A 99 58.16 -8.31 34.78
CA SER A 99 58.81 -7.05 34.36
C SER A 99 57.85 -6.05 33.70
N GLU A 100 56.78 -6.50 33.04
CA GLU A 100 55.90 -5.62 32.25
C GLU A 100 54.51 -6.23 31.98
N GLU A 101 53.59 -5.38 31.51
CA GLU A 101 52.30 -5.80 30.94
C GLU A 101 52.38 -5.88 29.41
N ARG A 102 51.82 -6.94 28.82
CA ARG A 102 51.80 -7.15 27.36
C ARG A 102 50.50 -7.78 26.90
N TYR A 103 50.19 -7.64 25.62
CA TYR A 103 49.03 -8.26 24.99
C TYR A 103 49.46 -9.49 24.19
N LEU A 104 48.76 -10.61 24.37
CA LEU A 104 48.94 -11.81 23.57
C LEU A 104 47.69 -12.07 22.72
N ARG A 105 47.90 -12.60 21.52
CA ARG A 105 46.83 -12.91 20.56
C ARG A 105 46.93 -14.36 20.11
N LEU A 106 46.18 -15.24 20.77
CA LEU A 106 46.20 -16.67 20.53
C LEU A 106 45.10 -17.09 19.56
N ARG A 107 45.48 -17.70 18.44
CA ARG A 107 44.53 -18.18 17.43
C ARG A 107 44.52 -19.70 17.39
N ARG A 108 43.34 -20.30 17.54
CA ARG A 108 43.16 -21.75 17.37
C ARG A 108 43.42 -22.17 15.92
N THR A 109 43.99 -23.36 15.73
CA THR A 109 44.37 -23.90 14.41
C THR A 109 43.65 -25.20 14.05
N ASP A 110 42.80 -25.71 14.95
CA ASP A 110 41.98 -26.88 14.67
C ASP A 110 40.91 -26.58 13.60
N PRO A 111 40.55 -27.58 12.77
CA PRO A 111 39.59 -27.39 11.69
C PRO A 111 38.21 -27.02 12.25
N ARG A 112 37.49 -26.14 11.55
CA ARG A 112 36.09 -25.84 11.86
C ARG A 112 35.25 -27.10 11.64
N PRO A 113 34.35 -27.48 12.57
CA PRO A 113 33.46 -28.61 12.37
C PRO A 113 32.53 -28.38 11.17
N ALA A 114 32.14 -29.46 10.49
CA ALA A 114 31.19 -29.39 9.37
C ALA A 114 29.82 -28.83 9.81
N GLN A 115 29.47 -29.03 11.08
CA GLN A 115 28.27 -28.50 11.72
C GLN A 115 28.68 -27.67 12.95
N GLU A 116 28.56 -26.34 12.85
CA GLU A 116 28.93 -25.39 13.92
C GLU A 116 27.85 -25.28 15.01
N PHE A 117 26.57 -25.47 14.66
CA PHE A 117 25.44 -25.38 15.59
C PHE A 117 24.63 -26.69 15.57
N PRO A 118 24.09 -27.13 16.73
CA PRO A 118 23.27 -28.35 16.80
C PRO A 118 21.96 -28.18 16.04
N ASP A 119 21.37 -29.28 15.55
CA ASP A 119 20.08 -29.26 14.82
C ASP A 119 18.92 -28.70 15.65
N THR A 120 18.98 -28.90 16.97
CA THR A 120 18.01 -28.32 17.90
C THR A 120 18.39 -26.87 18.23
N PRO A 121 17.43 -25.91 18.21
CA PRO A 121 17.71 -24.53 18.59
C PRO A 121 18.34 -24.41 19.98
N LEU A 122 19.39 -23.60 20.08
CA LEU A 122 20.03 -23.22 21.34
C LEU A 122 19.02 -22.55 22.27
N THR A 123 19.11 -22.86 23.57
CA THR A 123 18.33 -22.17 24.61
C THR A 123 18.74 -20.70 24.71
N ARG A 124 17.88 -19.87 25.32
CA ARG A 124 18.18 -18.44 25.53
C ARG A 124 19.50 -18.23 26.26
N GLU A 125 19.82 -19.08 27.24
CA GLU A 125 21.08 -19.03 27.98
C GLU A 125 22.29 -19.34 27.08
N GLN A 126 22.19 -20.37 26.24
CA GLN A 126 23.24 -20.72 25.26
C GLN A 126 23.45 -19.61 24.22
N VAL A 127 22.37 -19.00 23.71
CA VAL A 127 22.46 -17.87 22.78
C VAL A 127 23.16 -16.67 23.40
N ASN A 128 22.95 -16.42 24.70
CA ASN A 128 23.61 -15.32 25.42
C ASN A 128 25.09 -15.57 25.68
N ARG A 129 25.58 -16.81 25.54
CA ARG A 129 27.01 -17.14 25.65
C ARG A 129 27.77 -16.97 24.34
N LEU A 130 27.07 -16.86 23.20
CA LEU A 130 27.67 -16.64 21.89
C LEU A 130 28.33 -15.24 21.80
N THR A 131 29.45 -15.17 21.10
CA THR A 131 30.03 -13.89 20.66
C THR A 131 29.11 -13.18 19.65
N ARG A 132 29.37 -11.90 19.37
CA ARG A 132 28.56 -11.15 18.39
C ARG A 132 28.59 -11.80 17.00
N LEU A 133 29.75 -12.30 16.57
CA LEU A 133 29.88 -12.95 15.26
C LEU A 133 29.24 -14.34 15.23
N GLU A 134 29.42 -15.15 16.27
CA GLU A 134 28.72 -16.43 16.41
C GLU A 134 27.19 -16.23 16.45
N ARG A 135 26.70 -15.19 17.14
CA ARG A 135 25.27 -14.87 17.18
C ARG A 135 24.72 -14.50 15.81
N SER A 136 25.49 -13.73 15.02
CA SER A 136 25.10 -13.41 13.64
C SER A 136 25.01 -14.65 12.76
N ARG A 137 25.98 -15.57 12.87
CA ARG A 137 25.94 -16.85 12.15
C ARG A 137 24.82 -17.76 12.63
N TYR A 138 24.58 -17.80 13.94
CA TYR A 138 23.49 -18.55 14.52
C TYR A 138 22.12 -18.02 14.03
N SER A 139 21.94 -16.71 13.92
CA SER A 139 20.73 -16.13 13.33
C SER A 139 20.56 -16.50 11.84
N LEU A 140 21.65 -16.56 11.07
CA LEU A 140 21.61 -17.02 9.68
C LEU A 140 21.27 -18.52 9.58
N TRP A 141 21.89 -19.33 10.43
CA TRP A 141 21.62 -20.75 10.58
C TRP A 141 20.16 -21.00 10.98
N GLN A 142 19.62 -20.23 11.94
CA GLN A 142 18.22 -20.27 12.34
C GLN A 142 17.29 -19.91 11.19
N ALA A 143 17.60 -18.89 10.38
CA ALA A 143 16.79 -18.54 9.22
C ALA A 143 16.75 -19.67 8.17
N GLN A 144 17.87 -20.37 7.99
CA GLN A 144 17.98 -21.51 7.07
C GLN A 144 17.29 -22.77 7.62
N HIS A 145 17.41 -23.04 8.93
CA HIS A 145 16.84 -24.23 9.59
C HIS A 145 15.37 -24.05 9.99
N ALA A 146 14.90 -22.82 10.19
CA ALA A 146 13.47 -22.51 10.30
C ALA A 146 12.71 -22.89 9.02
N GLY A 147 13.39 -22.91 7.87
CA GLY A 147 12.85 -23.46 6.62
C GLY A 147 12.75 -24.99 6.58
N MET A 148 13.49 -25.72 7.43
CA MET A 148 13.52 -27.19 7.46
C MET A 148 12.60 -27.83 8.52
N HIS A 149 12.18 -27.06 9.53
CA HIS A 149 11.25 -27.51 10.59
C HIS A 149 9.98 -26.66 10.70
N ALA A 150 9.73 -25.76 9.76
CA ALA A 150 8.38 -25.25 9.59
C ALA A 150 7.45 -26.45 9.35
N PRO A 151 6.25 -26.52 9.98
CA PRO A 151 5.20 -27.37 9.43
C PRO A 151 5.12 -27.04 7.93
N PRO A 152 4.87 -28.03 7.04
CA PRO A 152 4.79 -27.74 5.61
C PRO A 152 3.94 -26.49 5.45
N MET A 153 4.57 -25.40 4.97
CA MET A 153 3.84 -24.17 4.70
C MET A 153 2.63 -24.64 3.89
N PRO A 154 1.39 -24.31 4.30
CA PRO A 154 0.23 -24.75 3.54
C PRO A 154 0.50 -24.39 2.10
N MET A 155 0.58 -25.41 1.23
CA MET A 155 0.86 -25.20 -0.18
C MET A 155 -0.12 -24.12 -0.63
N PRO A 156 0.34 -23.03 -1.24
CA PRO A 156 -0.55 -21.94 -1.60
C PRO A 156 -1.72 -22.49 -2.37
N GLU A 157 -2.91 -22.44 -1.80
CA GLU A 157 -4.06 -23.03 -2.46
C GLU A 157 -4.40 -22.18 -3.68
N PHE A 158 -4.95 -22.82 -4.70
CA PHE A 158 -5.58 -22.09 -5.77
C PHE A 158 -6.76 -21.30 -5.20
N GLU A 159 -6.56 -20.01 -5.01
CA GLU A 159 -7.53 -19.08 -4.44
C GLU A 159 -7.91 -18.00 -5.44
N LEU A 160 -9.19 -17.63 -5.43
CA LEU A 160 -9.74 -16.49 -6.14
C LEU A 160 -10.20 -15.44 -5.12
N GLY A 161 -9.32 -14.51 -4.78
CA GLY A 161 -9.61 -13.40 -3.87
C GLY A 161 -10.41 -12.31 -4.58
N GLN A 162 -11.74 -12.38 -4.50
CA GLN A 162 -12.61 -11.30 -5.01
C GLN A 162 -12.50 -10.07 -4.10
N LYS A 163 -12.26 -8.89 -4.68
CA LYS A 163 -12.49 -7.64 -3.94
C LYS A 163 -13.99 -7.48 -3.69
N GLN A 164 -14.36 -6.91 -2.55
CA GLN A 164 -15.76 -6.66 -2.25
C GLN A 164 -16.41 -5.81 -3.35
N ALA A 165 -17.28 -6.43 -4.14
CA ALA A 165 -17.91 -5.79 -5.29
C ALA A 165 -19.27 -5.18 -4.91
N THR A 166 -19.46 -3.91 -5.25
CA THR A 166 -20.65 -3.14 -4.90
C THR A 166 -21.12 -2.30 -6.07
N ALA A 167 -22.32 -2.55 -6.58
CA ALA A 167 -22.97 -1.75 -7.61
C ALA A 167 -23.86 -0.67 -7.00
N TYR A 168 -23.84 0.52 -7.61
CA TYR A 168 -24.73 1.64 -7.26
C TYR A 168 -25.70 1.90 -8.40
N VAL A 169 -26.99 1.75 -8.14
CA VAL A 169 -28.06 1.98 -9.10
C VAL A 169 -28.93 3.13 -8.60
N LYS A 170 -29.23 4.09 -9.46
CA LYS A 170 -30.14 5.20 -9.15
C LYS A 170 -31.05 5.46 -10.32
N ALA A 171 -32.36 5.59 -10.07
CA ALA A 171 -33.36 5.83 -11.10
C ALA A 171 -33.20 4.89 -12.32
N ASP A 172 -33.07 3.58 -12.05
CA ASP A 172 -32.87 2.52 -13.06
C ASP A 172 -31.58 2.61 -13.90
N VAL A 173 -30.61 3.42 -13.46
CA VAL A 173 -29.30 3.54 -14.13
C VAL A 173 -28.20 3.01 -13.21
N LEU A 174 -27.38 2.08 -13.72
CA LEU A 174 -26.15 1.67 -13.06
C LEU A 174 -25.11 2.79 -13.18
N LEU A 175 -24.78 3.44 -12.06
CA LEU A 175 -23.88 4.58 -12.01
C LEU A 175 -22.41 4.16 -11.99
N THR A 176 -22.08 3.19 -11.12
CA THR A 176 -20.71 2.70 -10.94
C THR A 176 -20.69 1.36 -10.20
N VAL A 177 -19.52 0.71 -10.19
CA VAL A 177 -19.26 -0.54 -9.47
C VAL A 177 -17.92 -0.42 -8.75
N MET A 178 -17.92 -0.52 -7.43
CA MET A 178 -16.70 -0.62 -6.61
C MET A 178 -16.21 -2.07 -6.53
N GLY A 179 -14.91 -2.27 -6.33
CA GLY A 179 -14.30 -3.61 -6.28
C GLY A 179 -14.32 -4.34 -7.63
N GLY A 180 -14.49 -3.59 -8.72
CA GLY A 180 -14.73 -4.09 -10.06
C GLY A 180 -15.05 -2.94 -11.01
N GLY A 181 -15.97 -3.17 -11.94
CA GLY A 181 -16.40 -2.16 -12.90
C GLY A 181 -17.57 -2.61 -13.75
N SER A 182 -17.83 -1.91 -14.85
CA SER A 182 -18.90 -2.28 -15.77
C SER A 182 -18.62 -1.81 -17.19
N THR A 183 -19.11 -2.60 -18.14
CA THR A 183 -19.38 -2.18 -19.51
C THR A 183 -20.89 -2.16 -19.73
N PRO A 184 -21.40 -1.62 -20.85
CA PRO A 184 -22.81 -1.73 -21.21
C PRO A 184 -23.34 -3.18 -21.27
N THR A 185 -22.47 -4.18 -21.40
CA THR A 185 -22.89 -5.60 -21.53
C THR A 185 -22.70 -6.39 -20.25
N HIS A 186 -21.67 -6.08 -19.44
CA HIS A 186 -21.31 -6.86 -18.27
C HIS A 186 -20.96 -5.99 -17.05
N VAL A 187 -21.22 -6.53 -15.87
CA VAL A 187 -20.68 -6.05 -14.59
C VAL A 187 -19.52 -6.95 -14.22
N TYR A 188 -18.40 -6.32 -13.89
CA TYR A 188 -17.14 -6.96 -13.59
C TYR A 188 -16.86 -6.95 -12.09
N ALA A 189 -16.36 -8.06 -11.57
CA ALA A 189 -15.72 -8.13 -10.26
C ALA A 189 -14.23 -8.30 -10.44
N SER A 190 -13.45 -7.42 -9.82
CA SER A 190 -11.99 -7.55 -9.82
C SER A 190 -11.58 -8.60 -8.79
N ALA A 191 -10.75 -9.54 -9.22
CA ALA A 191 -10.24 -10.60 -8.38
C ALA A 191 -8.74 -10.79 -8.60
N THR A 192 -8.11 -11.43 -7.63
CA THR A 192 -6.73 -11.89 -7.73
C THR A 192 -6.72 -13.40 -7.63
N VAL A 193 -6.11 -14.05 -8.61
CA VAL A 193 -5.83 -15.49 -8.57
C VAL A 193 -4.44 -15.68 -7.99
N LEU A 194 -4.35 -16.40 -6.87
CA LEU A 194 -3.08 -16.87 -6.32
C LEU A 194 -2.80 -18.26 -6.90
N THR A 195 -1.61 -18.45 -7.45
CA THR A 195 -1.24 -19.69 -8.11
C THR A 195 -0.29 -20.58 -7.27
N PRO A 196 -0.62 -21.87 -7.09
CA PRO A 196 0.30 -22.90 -6.59
C PRO A 196 1.40 -23.32 -7.57
N CYS A 197 1.42 -22.84 -8.81
CA CYS A 197 2.34 -23.36 -9.82
C CYS A 197 3.80 -23.22 -9.38
N GLU A 198 4.55 -24.32 -9.33
CA GLU A 198 6.00 -24.27 -9.10
C GLU A 198 6.73 -23.68 -10.32
N GLY A 199 6.21 -23.94 -11.52
CA GLY A 199 6.69 -23.44 -12.80
C GLY A 199 5.86 -22.30 -13.37
N ALA A 200 5.75 -22.23 -14.71
CA ALA A 200 4.92 -21.25 -15.39
C ALA A 200 3.43 -21.59 -15.29
N LEU A 201 2.58 -20.56 -15.16
CA LEU A 201 1.15 -20.69 -15.37
C LEU A 201 0.85 -20.62 -16.88
N GLU A 202 0.54 -21.75 -17.51
CA GLU A 202 0.32 -21.81 -18.96
C GLU A 202 -1.05 -21.23 -19.34
N LYS A 203 -2.06 -21.51 -18.52
CA LYS A 203 -3.45 -21.17 -18.82
C LYS A 203 -4.32 -21.13 -17.58
N LEU A 204 -5.21 -20.14 -17.53
CA LEU A 204 -6.31 -20.04 -16.58
C LEU A 204 -7.64 -20.03 -17.36
N VAL A 205 -8.53 -20.97 -17.05
CA VAL A 205 -9.87 -21.06 -17.67
C VAL A 205 -10.93 -20.77 -16.62
N LEU A 206 -11.82 -19.84 -16.88
CA LEU A 206 -12.88 -19.40 -15.98
C LEU A 206 -14.23 -19.64 -16.65
N ARG A 207 -14.93 -20.70 -16.26
CA ARG A 207 -16.29 -21.01 -16.73
C ARG A 207 -17.31 -20.30 -15.84
N GLY A 208 -18.36 -19.75 -16.44
CA GLY A 208 -19.32 -18.86 -15.78
C GLY A 208 -18.98 -17.37 -15.93
N ALA A 209 -17.79 -17.05 -16.45
CA ALA A 209 -17.37 -15.72 -16.89
C ALA A 209 -16.99 -15.77 -18.39
N PRO A 210 -17.58 -14.96 -19.27
CA PRO A 210 -18.66 -14.01 -19.02
C PRO A 210 -20.01 -14.69 -18.78
N ALA A 211 -20.89 -13.97 -18.08
CA ALA A 211 -22.25 -14.40 -17.79
C ALA A 211 -23.03 -14.75 -19.07
N GLY A 212 -23.32 -16.05 -19.27
CA GLY A 212 -24.04 -16.55 -20.44
C GLY A 212 -23.20 -16.59 -21.72
N GLY A 213 -21.87 -16.50 -21.62
CA GLY A 213 -20.93 -16.60 -22.75
C GLY A 213 -19.99 -17.80 -22.67
N ALA A 214 -19.06 -17.88 -23.63
CA ALA A 214 -18.03 -18.91 -23.67
C ALA A 214 -16.97 -18.69 -22.56
N PRO A 215 -16.35 -19.74 -22.00
CA PRO A 215 -15.39 -19.61 -20.92
C PRO A 215 -14.25 -18.63 -21.23
N LEU A 216 -13.98 -17.72 -20.29
CA LEU A 216 -12.83 -16.82 -20.36
C LEU A 216 -11.53 -17.62 -20.22
N GLN A 217 -10.61 -17.43 -21.16
CA GLN A 217 -9.32 -18.11 -21.19
C GLN A 217 -8.21 -17.06 -21.17
N LEU A 218 -7.36 -17.14 -20.16
CA LEU A 218 -6.23 -16.24 -19.96
C LEU A 218 -4.93 -17.04 -20.07
N ARG A 219 -3.88 -16.39 -20.59
CA ARG A 219 -2.51 -16.92 -20.67
C ARG A 219 -1.56 -15.93 -20.00
N PRO A 220 -1.55 -15.89 -18.66
CA PRO A 220 -0.75 -14.92 -17.92
C PRO A 220 0.74 -15.28 -18.02
N ASP A 221 1.61 -14.30 -18.23
CA ASP A 221 3.06 -14.52 -18.18
C ASP A 221 3.56 -14.39 -16.74
N VAL A 222 3.24 -15.39 -15.92
CA VAL A 222 3.68 -15.46 -14.52
C VAL A 222 4.32 -16.81 -14.21
N ARG A 223 5.32 -16.79 -13.32
CA ARG A 223 6.11 -17.97 -12.94
C ARG A 223 6.38 -18.01 -11.45
N GLY A 224 6.47 -19.23 -10.93
CA GLY A 224 6.83 -19.50 -9.54
C GLY A 224 5.63 -19.50 -8.59
N MET A 225 5.84 -20.12 -7.43
CA MET A 225 4.82 -20.22 -6.38
C MET A 225 4.43 -18.84 -5.85
N ASN A 226 3.16 -18.67 -5.47
CA ASN A 226 2.59 -17.41 -4.97
C ASN A 226 2.55 -16.27 -6.00
N ALA A 227 2.78 -16.55 -7.28
CA ALA A 227 2.49 -15.55 -8.29
C ALA A 227 1.00 -15.19 -8.24
N SER A 228 0.69 -13.93 -8.53
CA SER A 228 -0.67 -13.41 -8.50
C SER A 228 -1.05 -12.91 -9.88
N VAL A 229 -2.26 -13.23 -10.30
CA VAL A 229 -2.83 -12.77 -11.57
C VAL A 229 -4.06 -11.93 -11.26
N HIS A 230 -4.04 -10.67 -11.68
CA HIS A 230 -5.21 -9.84 -11.62
C HIS A 230 -6.17 -10.21 -12.76
N VAL A 231 -7.45 -10.40 -12.43
CA VAL A 231 -8.48 -10.75 -13.39
C VAL A 231 -9.75 -9.95 -13.13
N ASP A 232 -10.30 -9.36 -14.18
CA ASP A 232 -11.62 -8.73 -14.14
C ASP A 232 -12.66 -9.72 -14.68
N LEU A 233 -13.60 -10.11 -13.82
CA LEU A 233 -14.53 -11.21 -14.08
C LEU A 233 -15.89 -10.65 -14.52
N PRO A 234 -16.31 -10.81 -15.80
CA PRO A 234 -17.63 -10.38 -16.28
C PRO A 234 -18.78 -11.28 -15.80
N LEU A 235 -19.17 -11.16 -14.53
CA LEU A 235 -20.02 -12.16 -13.86
C LEU A 235 -21.52 -11.90 -13.90
N TRP A 236 -21.96 -10.67 -14.17
CA TRP A 236 -23.37 -10.32 -14.22
C TRP A 236 -23.67 -9.41 -15.42
N LYS A 237 -24.96 -9.28 -15.78
CA LYS A 237 -25.43 -8.27 -16.74
C LYS A 237 -25.87 -7.01 -15.98
N PRO A 238 -25.69 -5.79 -16.51
CA PRO A 238 -26.17 -4.57 -15.86
C PRO A 238 -27.67 -4.59 -15.53
N ALA A 239 -28.48 -5.20 -16.41
CA ALA A 239 -29.91 -5.38 -16.19
C ALA A 239 -30.25 -6.18 -14.93
N ALA A 240 -29.39 -7.13 -14.52
CA ALA A 240 -29.63 -7.93 -13.31
C ALA A 240 -29.50 -7.07 -12.04
N ALA A 241 -28.53 -6.15 -11.99
CA ALA A 241 -28.38 -5.21 -10.87
C ALA A 241 -29.58 -4.25 -10.80
N ILE A 242 -30.05 -3.74 -11.94
CA ILE A 242 -31.23 -2.87 -12.01
C ILE A 242 -32.49 -3.62 -11.56
N GLN A 243 -32.69 -4.85 -12.04
CA GLN A 243 -33.81 -5.70 -11.64
C GLN A 243 -33.77 -6.04 -10.14
N ALA A 244 -32.58 -6.26 -9.58
CA ALA A 244 -32.42 -6.49 -8.13
C ALA A 244 -32.95 -5.31 -7.32
N CYS A 245 -32.71 -4.07 -7.76
CA CYS A 245 -33.26 -2.89 -7.10
C CYS A 245 -34.78 -2.80 -7.21
N ARG A 246 -35.35 -3.15 -8.36
CA ARG A 246 -36.82 -3.15 -8.55
C ARG A 246 -37.54 -4.21 -7.71
N ALA A 247 -36.88 -5.33 -7.46
CA ALA A 247 -37.42 -6.44 -6.68
C ALA A 247 -37.15 -6.32 -5.17
N ALA A 248 -36.22 -5.44 -4.75
CA ALA A 248 -35.83 -5.29 -3.36
C ALA A 248 -36.92 -4.62 -2.53
N ALA A 249 -37.07 -5.08 -1.28
CA ALA A 249 -37.89 -4.37 -0.31
C ALA A 249 -37.26 -3.01 0.03
N PRO A 250 -38.06 -1.99 0.38
CA PRO A 250 -37.55 -0.73 0.88
C PRO A 250 -36.56 -0.96 2.04
N SER A 251 -35.40 -0.30 1.99
CA SER A 251 -34.32 -0.41 2.98
C SER A 251 -33.53 -1.73 3.00
N SER A 252 -33.73 -2.63 2.02
CA SER A 252 -32.88 -3.82 1.86
C SER A 252 -31.77 -3.59 0.84
N VAL A 253 -30.58 -4.17 1.09
CA VAL A 253 -29.46 -4.17 0.14
C VAL A 253 -29.42 -5.54 -0.55
N PRO A 254 -30.00 -5.69 -1.75
CA PRO A 254 -29.99 -6.97 -2.47
C PRO A 254 -28.55 -7.40 -2.82
N SER A 255 -28.39 -8.71 -3.01
CA SER A 255 -27.13 -9.30 -3.44
C SER A 255 -27.35 -10.28 -4.60
N LEU A 256 -26.40 -10.31 -5.53
CA LEU A 256 -26.38 -11.21 -6.66
C LEU A 256 -25.18 -12.14 -6.53
N GLU A 257 -25.39 -13.44 -6.71
CA GLU A 257 -24.34 -14.45 -6.67
C GLU A 257 -24.06 -14.98 -8.07
N SER A 258 -22.80 -15.33 -8.34
CA SER A 258 -22.39 -16.02 -9.56
C SER A 258 -21.37 -17.10 -9.22
N ARG A 259 -21.54 -18.29 -9.81
CA ARG A 259 -20.62 -19.42 -9.60
C ARG A 259 -19.61 -19.47 -10.73
N VAL A 260 -18.33 -19.46 -10.37
CA VAL A 260 -17.19 -19.51 -11.28
C VAL A 260 -16.47 -20.84 -11.08
N LYS A 261 -16.42 -21.66 -12.13
CA LYS A 261 -15.60 -22.87 -12.14
C LYS A 261 -14.29 -22.55 -12.83
N ALA A 262 -13.21 -22.59 -12.08
CA ALA A 262 -11.90 -22.22 -12.56
C ALA A 262 -10.99 -23.44 -12.71
N GLU A 263 -10.23 -23.46 -13.79
CA GLU A 263 -9.25 -24.50 -14.13
C GLU A 263 -7.87 -23.84 -14.30
N LEU A 264 -6.90 -24.27 -13.52
CA LEU A 264 -5.52 -23.77 -13.50
C LEU A 264 -4.60 -24.81 -14.14
N HIS A 265 -3.92 -24.42 -15.22
CA HIS A 265 -2.98 -25.28 -15.95
C HIS A 265 -1.55 -24.83 -15.67
N CYS A 266 -0.88 -25.52 -14.75
CA CYS A 266 0.53 -25.31 -14.45
C CYS A 266 1.40 -26.18 -15.35
N GLN A 267 2.56 -25.66 -15.76
CA GLN A 267 3.52 -26.40 -16.57
C GLN A 267 3.94 -27.71 -15.88
N GLY A 268 3.80 -28.83 -16.58
CA GLY A 268 4.23 -30.14 -16.10
C GLY A 268 3.40 -30.74 -14.95
N ALA A 269 2.26 -30.14 -14.60
CA ALA A 269 1.42 -30.57 -13.49
C ALA A 269 -0.04 -30.83 -13.93
N PRO A 270 -0.80 -31.64 -13.18
CA PRO A 270 -2.21 -31.88 -13.47
C PRO A 270 -3.05 -30.60 -13.33
N VAL A 271 -4.12 -30.50 -14.12
CA VAL A 271 -5.05 -29.36 -14.08
C VAL A 271 -5.76 -29.30 -12.73
N GLN A 272 -5.60 -28.19 -12.02
CA GLN A 272 -6.31 -27.97 -10.76
C GLN A 272 -7.66 -27.31 -11.04
N LYS A 273 -8.71 -27.77 -10.36
CA LYS A 273 -10.08 -27.25 -10.54
C LYS A 273 -10.64 -26.79 -9.21
N ARG A 274 -11.26 -25.61 -9.18
CA ARG A 274 -11.98 -25.08 -8.03
C ARG A 274 -13.26 -24.38 -8.48
N GLU A 275 -14.24 -24.37 -7.60
CA GLU A 275 -15.48 -23.60 -7.78
C GLU A 275 -15.53 -22.51 -6.72
N PHE A 276 -15.86 -21.30 -7.15
CA PHE A 276 -15.94 -20.12 -6.31
C PHE A 276 -17.31 -19.46 -6.48
N THR A 277 -17.86 -18.93 -5.40
CA THR A 277 -19.05 -18.08 -5.45
C THR A 277 -18.60 -16.64 -5.29
N ALA A 278 -18.87 -15.82 -6.30
CA ALA A 278 -18.67 -14.38 -6.25
C ALA A 278 -19.99 -13.68 -5.94
N THR A 279 -19.92 -12.61 -5.17
CA THR A 279 -21.09 -11.85 -4.71
C THR A 279 -20.96 -10.39 -5.13
N LEU A 280 -22.07 -9.82 -5.59
CA LEU A 280 -22.24 -8.40 -5.88
C LEU A 280 -23.33 -7.84 -4.98
N ARG A 281 -22.98 -6.87 -4.13
CA ARG A 281 -23.97 -6.09 -3.38
C ARG A 281 -24.51 -4.98 -4.26
N VAL A 282 -25.79 -4.66 -4.17
CA VAL A 282 -26.41 -3.61 -4.98
C VAL A 282 -27.09 -2.60 -4.06
N PHE A 283 -26.63 -1.36 -4.09
CA PHE A 283 -27.26 -0.23 -3.40
C PHE A 283 -28.17 0.52 -4.37
N CYS A 284 -29.40 0.78 -3.93
CA CYS A 284 -30.48 1.31 -4.73
C CYS A 284 -30.88 2.70 -4.23
N ASP A 285 -30.83 3.70 -5.12
CA ASP A 285 -31.15 5.10 -4.87
C ASP A 285 -30.34 5.77 -3.73
N GLU A 286 -29.25 5.14 -3.31
CA GLU A 286 -28.28 5.73 -2.39
C GLU A 286 -27.29 6.66 -3.10
N PRO A 287 -26.83 7.74 -2.44
CA PRO A 287 -25.77 8.58 -2.97
C PRO A 287 -24.45 7.79 -3.10
N LEU A 288 -23.62 8.17 -4.07
CA LEU A 288 -22.27 7.63 -4.18
C LEU A 288 -21.44 8.05 -2.95
N PRO A 289 -20.60 7.16 -2.41
CA PRO A 289 -19.66 7.52 -1.35
C PRO A 289 -18.71 8.66 -1.78
N ALA A 290 -18.27 9.47 -0.82
CA ALA A 290 -17.31 10.53 -1.07
C ALA A 290 -16.05 10.00 -1.77
N GLY A 291 -15.59 10.68 -2.83
CA GLY A 291 -14.43 10.29 -3.63
C GLY A 291 -14.72 9.28 -4.74
N ILE A 292 -15.91 8.66 -4.77
CA ILE A 292 -16.32 7.78 -5.86
C ILE A 292 -17.07 8.59 -6.93
N ARG A 293 -16.69 8.41 -8.19
CA ARG A 293 -17.29 9.09 -9.33
C ARG A 293 -18.21 8.16 -10.11
N ASP A 294 -19.21 8.74 -10.76
CA ASP A 294 -19.99 8.04 -11.80
C ASP A 294 -19.02 7.60 -12.91
N ALA A 295 -19.17 6.37 -13.40
CA ALA A 295 -18.29 5.80 -14.42
C ALA A 295 -18.37 6.50 -15.79
N ARG A 296 -19.32 7.43 -15.95
CA ARG A 296 -19.45 8.33 -17.11
C ARG A 296 -18.72 9.66 -16.93
N ASN A 297 -18.23 9.99 -15.74
CA ASN A 297 -17.45 11.21 -15.50
C ASN A 297 -15.99 11.03 -15.94
N VAL A 298 -15.80 11.00 -17.26
CA VAL A 298 -14.55 10.57 -17.93
C VAL A 298 -13.90 11.72 -18.69
N LEU A 299 -14.69 12.57 -19.35
CA LEU A 299 -14.14 13.65 -20.16
C LEU A 299 -14.05 14.93 -19.32
N SER A 300 -12.87 15.53 -19.28
CA SER A 300 -12.65 16.87 -18.73
C SER A 300 -12.08 17.80 -19.82
N LEU A 301 -12.55 19.04 -19.84
CA LEU A 301 -11.95 20.09 -20.68
C LEU A 301 -10.57 20.40 -20.10
N ALA A 302 -9.54 20.44 -20.94
CA ALA A 302 -8.24 20.93 -20.49
C ALA A 302 -8.30 22.46 -20.49
N GLY A 303 -8.05 23.06 -19.34
CA GLY A 303 -8.03 24.51 -19.23
C GLY A 303 -6.77 25.11 -19.87
N THR A 304 -6.91 26.23 -20.58
CA THR A 304 -5.76 27.10 -20.86
C THR A 304 -5.25 27.66 -19.53
N ARG A 305 -3.95 27.52 -19.24
CA ARG A 305 -3.30 28.21 -18.11
C ARG A 305 -3.56 29.71 -18.25
N ARG A 306 -4.39 30.29 -17.39
CA ARG A 306 -4.23 31.73 -17.09
C ARG A 306 -2.90 31.87 -16.37
N ALA A 307 -2.24 33.00 -16.58
CA ALA A 307 -0.85 33.24 -16.21
C ALA A 307 -0.51 33.07 -14.73
N ASP A 308 -1.49 32.84 -13.85
CA ASP A 308 -1.28 32.56 -12.43
C ASP A 308 -2.03 31.26 -12.04
N ASP A 309 -1.25 30.18 -11.90
CA ASP A 309 -1.50 28.92 -11.18
C ASP A 309 -2.95 28.40 -11.00
N ALA A 310 -3.60 28.02 -12.10
CA ALA A 310 -4.43 26.81 -12.27
C ALA A 310 -5.03 26.79 -13.70
N PRO A 311 -5.17 25.62 -14.36
CA PRO A 311 -5.89 25.56 -15.63
C PRO A 311 -7.38 25.90 -15.40
N ALA A 312 -7.84 27.05 -15.89
CA ALA A 312 -9.25 27.40 -15.88
C ALA A 312 -9.96 26.64 -17.01
N LEU A 313 -10.96 25.83 -16.68
CA LEU A 313 -11.77 25.08 -17.64
C LEU A 313 -12.40 26.06 -18.66
N VAL A 314 -12.10 25.89 -19.96
CA VAL A 314 -12.66 26.75 -21.01
C VAL A 314 -14.07 26.27 -21.33
N HIS A 315 -15.06 26.88 -20.68
CA HIS A 315 -16.48 26.58 -20.90
C HIS A 315 -17.11 27.42 -22.03
N GLN A 316 -16.38 28.40 -22.57
CA GLN A 316 -16.94 29.39 -23.49
C GLN A 316 -15.91 29.85 -24.55
N LEU A 317 -16.36 30.02 -25.80
CA LEU A 317 -15.63 30.57 -26.94
C LEU A 317 -16.46 31.66 -27.62
N GLU A 318 -15.80 32.66 -28.20
CA GLU A 318 -16.47 33.68 -29.03
C GLU A 318 -16.66 33.20 -30.48
N VAL A 319 -17.71 33.68 -31.13
CA VAL A 319 -17.90 33.53 -32.58
C VAL A 319 -16.70 34.08 -33.34
N GLY A 320 -16.13 33.27 -34.23
CA GLY A 320 -14.94 33.62 -35.01
C GLY A 320 -13.59 33.42 -34.30
N ALA A 321 -13.58 32.99 -33.02
CA ALA A 321 -12.35 32.61 -32.33
C ALA A 321 -11.73 31.33 -32.93
N ASN A 322 -10.40 31.18 -32.81
CA ASN A 322 -9.71 29.95 -33.17
C ASN A 322 -10.11 28.85 -32.16
N GLY A 323 -11.10 28.03 -32.52
CA GLY A 323 -11.79 27.10 -31.62
C GLY A 323 -11.02 25.83 -31.28
N THR A 324 -9.69 25.90 -31.15
CA THR A 324 -8.87 24.74 -30.76
C THR A 324 -8.90 24.56 -29.25
N LEU A 325 -9.38 23.40 -28.79
CA LEU A 325 -9.53 23.04 -27.38
C LEU A 325 -8.74 21.78 -27.06
N GLY A 326 -8.09 21.78 -25.90
CA GLY A 326 -7.56 20.56 -25.28
C GLY A 326 -8.64 19.88 -24.45
N LEU A 327 -8.70 18.56 -24.48
CA LEU A 327 -9.54 17.75 -23.59
C LEU A 327 -8.75 16.54 -23.11
N ASP A 328 -9.02 16.08 -21.90
CA ASP A 328 -8.42 14.87 -21.36
C ASP A 328 -9.52 13.88 -21.01
N ALA A 329 -9.40 12.67 -21.55
CA ALA A 329 -10.23 11.55 -21.14
C ALA A 329 -9.51 10.79 -20.02
N ARG A 330 -10.08 10.86 -18.82
CA ARG A 330 -9.61 10.18 -17.62
C ARG A 330 -10.06 8.73 -17.61
N LEU A 331 -9.10 7.83 -17.68
CA LEU A 331 -9.30 6.38 -17.74
C LEU A 331 -9.01 5.72 -16.38
N ASP A 332 -8.48 6.47 -15.42
CA ASP A 332 -8.24 6.01 -14.06
C ASP A 332 -9.52 5.49 -13.40
N GLY A 333 -9.49 4.23 -12.95
CA GLY A 333 -10.64 3.58 -12.32
C GLY A 333 -11.71 3.03 -13.28
N ILE A 334 -11.51 3.10 -14.60
CA ILE A 334 -12.39 2.42 -15.56
C ILE A 334 -11.99 0.93 -15.65
N VAL A 335 -12.91 0.08 -15.22
CA VAL A 335 -12.73 -1.38 -15.25
C VAL A 335 -13.86 -2.04 -16.07
N PRO A 336 -13.54 -2.96 -17.00
CA PRO A 336 -12.21 -3.20 -17.57
C PRO A 336 -11.73 -1.97 -18.35
N PRO A 337 -10.43 -1.83 -18.63
CA PRO A 337 -9.93 -0.73 -19.45
C PRO A 337 -10.57 -0.77 -20.85
N PRO A 338 -10.97 0.38 -21.41
CA PRO A 338 -11.39 0.46 -22.81
C PRO A 338 -10.21 0.15 -23.74
N VAL A 339 -10.48 -0.38 -24.93
CA VAL A 339 -9.44 -0.63 -25.96
C VAL A 339 -9.22 0.59 -26.86
N GLU A 340 -10.20 1.49 -26.89
CA GLU A 340 -10.19 2.67 -27.75
C GLU A 340 -11.13 3.73 -27.18
N VAL A 341 -10.73 5.00 -27.30
CA VAL A 341 -11.54 6.15 -26.93
C VAL A 341 -11.68 7.05 -28.15
N SER A 342 -12.91 7.48 -28.42
CA SER A 342 -13.18 8.46 -29.45
C SER A 342 -13.80 9.72 -28.89
N LEU A 343 -13.27 10.88 -29.26
CA LEU A 343 -13.90 12.15 -29.00
C LEU A 343 -14.99 12.39 -30.04
N VAL A 344 -16.22 12.57 -29.57
CA VAL A 344 -17.40 12.78 -30.39
C VAL A 344 -18.13 14.05 -29.97
N GLU A 345 -18.84 14.66 -30.92
CA GLU A 345 -19.80 15.73 -30.68
C GLU A 345 -21.21 15.17 -30.80
N LEU A 346 -22.06 15.51 -29.85
CA LEU A 346 -23.43 15.01 -29.73
C LEU A 346 -24.43 16.00 -30.34
N ASP A 347 -25.49 15.47 -30.95
CA ASP A 347 -26.65 16.25 -31.37
C ASP A 347 -27.56 16.60 -30.18
N GLY A 348 -28.62 17.37 -30.44
CA GLY A 348 -29.61 17.74 -29.42
C GLY A 348 -30.38 16.55 -28.82
N LYS A 349 -30.31 15.36 -29.43
CA LYS A 349 -30.90 14.11 -28.95
C LYS A 349 -29.89 13.21 -28.22
N GLY A 350 -28.62 13.62 -28.12
CA GLY A 350 -27.55 12.87 -27.49
C GLY A 350 -26.89 11.81 -28.38
N ASN A 351 -27.20 11.76 -29.67
CA ASN A 351 -26.53 10.85 -30.61
C ASN A 351 -25.22 11.46 -31.11
N THR A 352 -24.29 10.62 -31.55
CA THR A 352 -23.06 11.09 -32.20
C THR A 352 -23.37 11.79 -33.51
N ALA A 353 -23.21 13.12 -33.54
CA ALA A 353 -23.33 13.94 -34.74
C ALA A 353 -22.02 13.93 -35.55
N ARG A 354 -20.87 14.00 -34.86
CA ARG A 354 -19.55 14.07 -35.49
C ARG A 354 -18.52 13.34 -34.64
N ARG A 355 -17.56 12.68 -35.29
CA ARG A 355 -16.38 12.09 -34.66
C ARG A 355 -15.16 12.95 -34.99
N HIS A 356 -14.45 13.40 -33.95
CA HIS A 356 -13.32 14.31 -34.09
C HIS A 356 -12.00 13.56 -34.13
N ALA A 357 -11.80 12.63 -33.20
CA ALA A 357 -10.58 11.83 -33.11
C ALA A 357 -10.86 10.48 -32.44
N THR A 358 -10.04 9.50 -32.77
CA THR A 358 -10.06 8.17 -32.15
C THR A 358 -8.63 7.78 -31.81
N LYS A 359 -8.43 7.30 -30.58
CA LYS A 359 -7.13 6.89 -30.07
C LYS A 359 -7.26 5.52 -29.40
N LYS A 360 -6.28 4.65 -29.65
CA LYS A 360 -6.15 3.38 -28.92
C LYS A 360 -5.70 3.65 -27.50
N VAL A 361 -6.10 2.77 -26.60
CA VAL A 361 -5.69 2.79 -25.20
C VAL A 361 -4.67 1.68 -25.00
N GLU A 362 -3.46 2.08 -24.63
CA GLU A 362 -2.41 1.14 -24.26
C GLU A 362 -2.54 0.75 -22.78
N PRO A 363 -1.98 -0.40 -22.38
CA PRO A 363 -1.92 -0.78 -20.96
C PRO A 363 -1.34 0.36 -20.10
N GLU A 364 -1.88 0.54 -18.90
CA GLU A 364 -1.44 1.53 -17.90
C GLU A 364 -1.70 3.01 -18.24
N MET A 365 -2.32 3.32 -19.39
CA MET A 365 -2.75 4.69 -19.68
C MET A 365 -3.85 5.15 -18.72
N ALA A 366 -3.52 6.09 -17.84
CA ALA A 366 -4.47 6.70 -16.91
C ALA A 366 -5.27 7.86 -17.53
N GLU A 367 -4.70 8.56 -18.51
CA GLU A 367 -5.33 9.71 -19.16
C GLU A 367 -4.99 9.71 -20.66
N LEU A 368 -5.90 10.25 -21.47
CA LEU A 368 -5.75 10.33 -22.91
C LEU A 368 -6.09 11.73 -23.42
N PRO A 369 -5.09 12.53 -23.83
CA PRO A 369 -5.31 13.89 -24.28
C PRO A 369 -5.89 13.92 -25.69
N PHE A 370 -6.70 14.92 -25.98
CA PHE A 370 -7.30 15.22 -27.28
C PHE A 370 -7.12 16.71 -27.59
N GLN A 371 -6.95 17.00 -28.87
CA GLN A 371 -7.10 18.35 -29.40
C GLN A 371 -8.23 18.34 -30.41
N VAL A 372 -9.15 19.29 -30.31
CA VAL A 372 -10.29 19.42 -31.21
C VAL A 372 -10.41 20.85 -31.69
N THR A 373 -10.72 21.02 -32.97
CA THR A 373 -11.06 22.32 -33.54
C THR A 373 -12.56 22.38 -33.74
N LEU A 374 -13.24 23.25 -33.00
CA LEU A 374 -14.67 23.49 -33.11
C LEU A 374 -14.99 24.50 -34.21
N ASP A 375 -16.11 24.29 -34.89
CA ASP A 375 -16.69 25.31 -35.76
C ASP A 375 -17.37 26.39 -34.90
N THR A 376 -16.74 27.56 -34.85
CA THR A 376 -17.14 28.75 -34.09
C THR A 376 -17.83 29.82 -34.96
N ARG A 377 -18.25 29.50 -36.19
CA ARG A 377 -18.86 30.49 -37.10
C ARG A 377 -20.22 31.03 -36.64
N THR A 378 -20.93 30.26 -35.83
CA THR A 378 -22.28 30.58 -35.35
C THR A 378 -22.38 30.30 -33.86
N ALA A 379 -23.15 31.12 -33.15
CA ALA A 379 -23.44 30.88 -31.74
C ALA A 379 -24.23 29.58 -31.57
N ARG A 380 -23.76 28.71 -30.67
CA ARG A 380 -24.32 27.38 -30.37
C ARG A 380 -23.60 26.74 -29.18
N THR A 381 -24.17 25.68 -28.62
CA THR A 381 -23.46 24.83 -27.65
C THR A 381 -22.89 23.61 -28.36
N ALA A 382 -21.57 23.44 -28.31
CA ALA A 382 -20.91 22.21 -28.72
C ALA A 382 -20.90 21.23 -27.54
N ARG A 383 -21.51 20.05 -27.72
CA ARG A 383 -21.61 19.02 -26.67
C ARG A 383 -20.63 17.90 -26.96
N LEU A 384 -19.50 17.87 -26.27
CA LEU A 384 -18.42 16.93 -26.53
C LEU A 384 -18.46 15.76 -25.54
N ALA A 385 -18.29 14.53 -26.01
CA ALA A 385 -18.25 13.34 -25.14
C ALA A 385 -17.15 12.37 -25.58
N ALA A 386 -16.71 11.53 -24.64
CA ALA A 386 -15.83 10.41 -24.91
C ALA A 386 -16.67 9.14 -25.13
N ALA A 387 -16.53 8.52 -26.30
CA ALA A 387 -17.06 7.20 -26.60
C ALA A 387 -15.99 6.14 -26.32
N LEU A 388 -16.17 5.39 -25.24
CA LEU A 388 -15.29 4.34 -24.75
C LEU A 388 -15.69 3.01 -25.39
N ARG A 389 -14.84 2.41 -26.21
CA ARG A 389 -15.05 1.08 -26.79
C ARG A 389 -14.29 0.04 -25.97
N PHE A 390 -14.97 -1.02 -25.55
CA PHE A 390 -14.40 -2.09 -24.74
C PHE A 390 -14.07 -3.34 -25.58
N ALA A 391 -13.28 -4.26 -25.01
CA ALA A 391 -12.88 -5.50 -25.67
C ALA A 391 -14.07 -6.43 -25.98
N ASP A 392 -15.18 -6.31 -25.22
CA ASP A 392 -16.43 -7.03 -25.47
C ASP A 392 -17.26 -6.44 -26.64
N GLY A 393 -16.74 -5.43 -27.33
CA GLY A 393 -17.38 -4.77 -28.47
C GLY A 393 -18.41 -3.69 -28.09
N SER A 394 -18.74 -3.56 -26.81
CA SER A 394 -19.69 -2.55 -26.34
C SER A 394 -19.07 -1.15 -26.29
N THR A 395 -19.92 -0.13 -26.34
CA THR A 395 -19.51 1.28 -26.29
C THR A 395 -20.29 2.03 -25.22
N ARG A 396 -19.59 2.77 -24.34
CA ARG A 396 -20.18 3.67 -23.34
C ARG A 396 -19.84 5.12 -23.67
N LEU A 397 -20.83 6.00 -23.60
CA LEU A 397 -20.62 7.45 -23.69
C LEU A 397 -20.37 8.04 -22.29
N SER A 398 -19.42 8.95 -22.19
CA SER A 398 -19.23 9.80 -21.02
C SER A 398 -20.38 10.82 -20.90
N PHE A 399 -20.45 11.49 -19.75
CA PHE A 399 -21.19 12.75 -19.70
C PHE A 399 -20.58 13.75 -20.69
N PRO A 400 -21.42 14.58 -21.33
CA PRO A 400 -20.91 15.59 -22.24
C PRO A 400 -20.27 16.74 -21.46
N ALA A 401 -19.17 17.24 -21.99
CA ALA A 401 -18.64 18.56 -21.69
C ALA A 401 -19.26 19.56 -22.67
N ASP A 402 -20.05 20.48 -22.14
CA ASP A 402 -20.69 21.54 -22.93
C ASP A 402 -19.76 22.74 -23.05
N VAL A 403 -19.53 23.20 -24.29
CA VAL A 403 -18.77 24.42 -24.62
C VAL A 403 -19.70 25.38 -25.33
N ALA A 404 -19.95 26.53 -24.71
CA ALA A 404 -20.78 27.58 -25.29
C ALA A 404 -19.97 28.39 -26.32
N ILE A 405 -20.47 28.48 -27.56
CA ILE A 405 -19.97 29.41 -28.56
C ILE A 405 -20.95 30.59 -28.57
N VAL A 406 -20.48 31.76 -28.17
CA VAL A 406 -21.32 32.94 -27.93
C VAL A 406 -20.87 34.13 -28.77
N THR A 407 -21.79 35.04 -29.03
CA THR A 407 -21.51 36.33 -29.68
C THR A 407 -20.82 37.30 -28.72
N ARG A 408 -20.16 38.33 -29.25
CA ARG A 408 -19.53 39.37 -28.40
C ARG A 408 -20.55 40.16 -27.61
N GLU A 409 -21.73 40.38 -28.18
CA GLU A 409 -22.86 41.04 -27.54
C GLU A 409 -23.32 40.24 -26.31
N GLU A 410 -23.39 38.91 -26.41
CA GLU A 410 -23.70 38.04 -25.27
C GLU A 410 -22.62 38.08 -24.19
N VAL A 411 -21.34 38.07 -24.58
CA VAL A 411 -20.22 38.21 -23.60
C VAL A 411 -20.31 39.55 -22.88
N ALA A 412 -20.53 40.65 -23.61
CA ALA A 412 -20.66 41.99 -23.04
C ALA A 412 -21.87 42.08 -22.10
N ALA A 413 -23.01 41.51 -22.49
CA ALA A 413 -24.20 41.44 -21.63
C ALA A 413 -23.95 40.63 -20.35
N GLN A 414 -23.25 39.49 -20.45
CA GLN A 414 -22.85 38.69 -19.28
C GLN A 414 -21.90 39.45 -18.36
N GLN A 415 -20.93 40.18 -18.92
CA GLN A 415 -20.01 41.02 -18.14
C GLN A 415 -20.75 42.15 -17.43
N GLN A 416 -21.62 42.86 -18.14
CA GLN A 416 -22.44 43.91 -17.54
C GLN A 416 -23.33 43.36 -16.42
N GLN A 417 -24.00 42.23 -16.65
CA GLN A 417 -24.81 41.58 -15.62
C GLN A 417 -23.98 41.13 -14.41
N ALA A 418 -22.76 40.65 -14.63
CA ALA A 418 -21.84 40.27 -13.57
C ALA A 418 -21.35 41.48 -12.75
N GLU A 419 -21.05 42.60 -13.41
CA GLU A 419 -20.69 43.87 -12.77
C GLU A 419 -21.87 44.42 -11.94
N GLU A 420 -23.07 44.45 -12.51
CA GLU A 420 -24.29 44.84 -11.80
C GLU A 420 -24.61 43.92 -10.63
N ALA A 421 -24.41 42.61 -10.78
CA ALA A 421 -24.57 41.64 -9.70
C ALA A 421 -23.51 41.82 -8.60
N PHE A 422 -22.26 42.12 -8.97
CA PHE A 422 -21.18 42.39 -8.03
C PHE A 422 -21.43 43.68 -7.25
N GLN A 423 -21.91 44.73 -7.91
CA GLN A 423 -22.30 45.97 -7.24
C GLN A 423 -23.46 45.74 -6.26
N ARG A 424 -24.49 45.00 -6.67
CA ARG A 424 -25.59 44.60 -5.78
C ARG A 424 -25.09 43.77 -4.58
N LEU A 425 -24.10 42.89 -4.79
CA LEU A 425 -23.48 42.12 -3.71
C LEU A 425 -22.75 43.02 -2.71
N ILE A 426 -22.00 44.02 -3.18
CA ILE A 426 -21.33 45.00 -2.31
C ILE A 426 -22.35 45.76 -1.47
N ASP A 427 -23.41 46.26 -2.09
CA ASP A 427 -24.43 47.04 -1.40
C ASP A 427 -25.24 46.18 -0.42
N PHE A 428 -25.56 44.93 -0.80
CA PHE A 428 -26.17 43.95 0.10
C PHE A 428 -25.26 43.62 1.29
N ASN A 429 -23.97 43.34 1.07
CA ASN A 429 -23.03 43.07 2.15
C ASN A 429 -22.89 44.24 3.12
N ARG A 430 -22.88 45.48 2.60
CA ARG A 430 -22.89 46.68 3.45
C ARG A 430 -24.16 46.75 4.31
N LYS A 431 -25.33 46.54 3.70
CA LYS A 431 -26.64 46.51 4.37
C LYS A 431 -26.70 45.39 5.43
N LEU A 432 -26.19 44.20 5.10
CA LEU A 432 -26.09 43.06 6.00
C LEU A 432 -25.22 43.39 7.21
N SER A 433 -24.01 43.94 7.02
CA SER A 433 -23.12 44.33 8.13
C SER A 433 -23.67 45.47 8.98
N GLN A 434 -24.46 46.39 8.40
CA GLN A 434 -25.11 47.47 9.14
C GLN A 434 -26.28 46.96 10.00
N GLN A 435 -27.11 46.07 9.44
CA GLN A 435 -28.25 45.50 10.14
C GLN A 435 -27.82 44.46 11.19
N TRP A 436 -26.76 43.71 10.89
CA TRP A 436 -26.26 42.61 11.72
C TRP A 436 -24.74 42.72 11.94
N PRO A 437 -24.27 43.65 12.81
CA PRO A 437 -22.84 43.80 13.11
C PRO A 437 -22.20 42.53 13.67
N SER A 438 -22.99 41.73 14.40
CA SER A 438 -22.61 40.41 14.91
C SER A 438 -23.43 39.30 14.26
N ALA A 439 -23.43 39.23 12.92
CA ALA A 439 -24.19 38.23 12.15
C ALA A 439 -23.97 36.77 12.61
N CYS A 440 -22.82 36.48 13.21
CA CYS A 440 -22.48 35.15 13.71
C CYS A 440 -23.15 34.76 15.04
N ASP A 441 -23.60 35.73 15.84
CA ASP A 441 -24.26 35.46 17.12
C ASP A 441 -25.73 35.02 16.91
N SER A 442 -26.34 35.44 15.80
CA SER A 442 -27.75 35.20 15.46
C SER A 442 -27.93 34.61 14.05
N LEU A 443 -27.07 33.66 13.66
CA LEU A 443 -26.97 33.16 12.28
C LEU A 443 -28.32 32.70 11.68
N ALA A 444 -29.19 32.08 12.47
CA ALA A 444 -30.51 31.63 12.02
C ALA A 444 -31.42 32.81 11.62
N GLU A 445 -31.45 33.85 12.44
CA GLU A 445 -32.24 35.07 12.19
C GLU A 445 -31.66 35.87 11.00
N VAL A 446 -30.34 35.96 10.91
CA VAL A 446 -29.63 36.57 9.79
C VAL A 446 -29.94 35.84 8.49
N THR A 447 -29.99 34.50 8.52
CA THR A 447 -30.34 33.68 7.35
C THR A 447 -31.77 33.94 6.91
N ALA A 448 -32.74 33.94 7.84
CA ALA A 448 -34.13 34.23 7.54
C ALA A 448 -34.31 35.65 6.97
N TRP A 449 -33.63 36.64 7.56
CA TRP A 449 -33.64 38.01 7.07
C TRP A 449 -33.02 38.13 5.68
N THR A 450 -31.91 37.43 5.43
CA THR A 450 -31.23 37.41 4.13
C THR A 450 -32.14 36.81 3.06
N GLN A 451 -32.75 35.65 3.33
CA GLN A 451 -33.70 35.00 2.42
C GLN A 451 -34.91 35.90 2.08
N ALA A 452 -35.29 36.80 2.98
CA ALA A 452 -36.40 37.74 2.77
C ALA A 452 -36.04 38.97 1.91
N GLN A 453 -34.76 39.19 1.57
CA GLN A 453 -34.36 40.36 0.78
C GLN A 453 -34.72 40.19 -0.71
N PRO A 454 -35.21 41.26 -1.38
CA PRO A 454 -35.65 41.17 -2.77
C PRO A 454 -34.51 40.87 -3.75
N GLU A 455 -33.27 41.21 -3.40
CA GLU A 455 -32.05 40.97 -4.18
C GLU A 455 -31.51 39.53 -4.06
N ILE A 456 -32.00 38.75 -3.09
CA ILE A 456 -31.55 37.38 -2.79
C ILE A 456 -32.44 36.37 -3.52
N GLU A 457 -31.81 35.41 -4.18
CA GLU A 457 -32.49 34.29 -4.82
C GLU A 457 -32.76 33.17 -3.81
N TRP A 458 -31.74 32.83 -3.02
CA TRP A 458 -31.85 31.88 -1.92
C TRP A 458 -30.78 32.12 -0.85
N ALA A 459 -31.05 31.69 0.38
CA ALA A 459 -30.09 31.64 1.48
C ALA A 459 -30.40 30.49 2.44
N ALA A 460 -29.36 29.81 2.93
CA ALA A 460 -29.46 28.88 4.06
C ALA A 460 -28.21 28.89 4.91
N SER A 461 -28.35 28.41 6.14
CA SER A 461 -27.23 28.20 7.06
C SER A 461 -26.89 26.72 7.18
N SER A 462 -25.60 26.44 7.35
CA SER A 462 -25.16 25.20 7.97
C SER A 462 -25.38 25.30 9.49
N PRO A 463 -25.56 24.18 10.21
CA PRO A 463 -25.67 24.22 11.66
C PRO A 463 -24.43 24.88 12.27
N SER A 464 -24.60 26.09 12.81
CA SER A 464 -23.67 26.86 13.66
C SER A 464 -22.33 27.38 13.07
N SER A 465 -22.09 27.35 11.76
CA SER A 465 -20.77 27.71 11.21
C SER A 465 -20.75 28.65 10.00
N SER A 466 -21.79 28.65 9.16
CA SER A 466 -21.81 29.52 7.98
C SER A 466 -23.22 29.74 7.45
N MET A 467 -23.41 30.85 6.74
CA MET A 467 -24.56 31.09 5.88
C MET A 467 -24.09 31.13 4.42
N THR A 468 -24.74 30.36 3.55
CA THR A 468 -24.55 30.41 2.10
C THR A 468 -25.76 31.09 1.46
N TYR A 469 -25.52 32.00 0.51
CA TYR A 469 -26.59 32.69 -0.19
C TYR A 469 -26.22 33.02 -1.64
N GLN A 470 -27.23 33.18 -2.50
CA GLN A 470 -27.08 33.54 -3.90
C GLN A 470 -27.84 34.82 -4.21
N MET A 471 -27.19 35.74 -4.92
CA MET A 471 -27.81 36.97 -5.42
C MET A 471 -28.54 36.68 -6.74
N LYS A 472 -29.70 37.29 -6.95
CA LYS A 472 -30.47 37.13 -8.20
C LYS A 472 -29.65 37.55 -9.42
N GLY A 473 -29.48 36.64 -10.36
CA GLY A 473 -28.75 36.90 -11.60
C GLY A 473 -27.23 36.84 -11.44
N SER A 474 -26.72 36.40 -10.28
CA SER A 474 -25.32 35.99 -10.10
C SER A 474 -25.17 34.48 -10.31
N SER A 475 -24.04 34.06 -10.88
CA SER A 475 -23.72 32.65 -11.11
C SER A 475 -22.95 31.99 -9.94
N GLY A 476 -22.56 32.77 -8.92
CA GLY A 476 -21.74 32.31 -7.79
C GLY A 476 -22.50 32.24 -6.47
N LEU A 477 -22.09 31.31 -5.60
CA LEU A 477 -22.55 31.24 -4.21
C LEU A 477 -21.65 32.10 -3.32
N ASN A 478 -22.25 32.89 -2.44
CA ASN A 478 -21.55 33.69 -1.43
C ASN A 478 -21.64 32.99 -0.08
N VAL A 479 -20.59 33.11 0.73
CA VAL A 479 -20.51 32.46 2.04
C VAL A 479 -20.12 33.49 3.10
N LEU A 480 -20.92 33.57 4.15
CA LEU A 480 -20.57 34.22 5.42
C LEU A 480 -20.08 33.13 6.38
N ASN A 481 -18.80 33.15 6.70
CA ASN A 481 -18.19 32.19 7.62
C ASN A 481 -18.14 32.76 9.04
N CYS A 482 -18.61 31.97 9.99
CA CYS A 482 -18.53 32.27 11.41
C CYS A 482 -17.48 31.39 12.06
N HIS A 483 -16.28 31.93 12.24
CA HIS A 483 -15.25 31.25 13.02
C HIS A 483 -15.70 31.21 14.49
N ARG A 484 -15.85 30.01 15.06
CA ARG A 484 -15.93 29.85 16.52
C ARG A 484 -14.61 30.34 17.10
N HIS A 485 -14.58 31.54 17.67
CA HIS A 485 -13.59 31.85 18.68
C HIS A 485 -13.90 30.94 19.88
N HIS A 486 -13.08 29.91 20.08
CA HIS A 486 -13.01 29.23 21.36
C HIS A 486 -12.65 30.27 22.43
N ARG A 487 -13.63 30.64 23.25
CA ARG A 487 -13.40 31.22 24.56
C ARG A 487 -13.78 30.19 25.61
#